data_AF-A0A524CY42-F1
#
_entry.id   AF-A0A524CY42-F1
#
_cell.length_a   1.000
_cell.length_b   1.000
_cell.length_c   1.000
_cell.angle_alpha   90.00
_cell.angle_beta   90.00
_cell.angle_gamma   90.00
#
_symmetry.space_group_name_H-M   'P 1'
#
loop_
_entity.id
_entity.type
_entity.pdbx_description
1 polymer ?
#
loop_
_entity_poly.entity_id
_entity_poly.type
_entity_poly.pdbx_seq_one_letter_code
_entity_poly.pdbx_strand_id
1 'polypeptide(L)' 'MIPKMPFGHTDYNSTRIIFGGYALSEATQEEADRVLELLLEYGINHIDVAPMYGDAEKR' A
#
# COMPACT_ATOMS: atom_id res chain seq x y z
N MET A 1 7.89 10.69 11.29
CA MET A 1 7.50 9.27 11.15
C MET A 1 5.98 9.18 11.33
N ILE A 2 5.25 8.49 10.43
CA ILE A 2 3.78 8.42 10.47
C ILE A 2 3.34 7.61 11.72
N PRO A 3 2.41 8.11 12.55
CA PRO A 3 1.92 7.36 13.70
C PRO A 3 1.28 6.02 13.29
N LYS A 4 1.33 5.03 14.18
CA LYS A 4 0.69 3.72 14.00
C LYS A 4 -0.40 3.48 15.05
N MET A 5 -1.41 2.68 14.70
CA MET A 5 -2.44 2.21 15.63
C MET A 5 -2.84 0.76 15.31
N PRO A 6 -3.39 0.02 16.30
CA PRO A 6 -3.95 -1.31 16.07
C PRO A 6 -5.01 -1.26 14.96
N PHE A 7 -4.91 -2.17 13.99
CA PHE A 7 -5.87 -2.32 12.92
C PHE A 7 -6.94 -3.33 13.31
N GLY A 8 -8.02 -2.85 13.94
CA GLY A 8 -9.08 -3.71 14.46
C GLY A 8 -8.53 -4.78 15.41
N HIS A 9 -8.93 -6.04 15.20
CA HIS A 9 -8.48 -7.20 15.99
C HIS A 9 -7.47 -8.07 15.22
N THR A 10 -6.65 -7.47 14.34
CA THR A 10 -5.68 -8.20 13.50
C THR A 10 -4.31 -8.38 14.15
N ASP A 11 -4.10 -7.85 15.36
CA ASP A 11 -2.81 -7.72 16.03
C ASP A 11 -1.73 -6.95 15.22
N TYR A 12 -2.14 -6.30 14.12
CA TYR A 12 -1.27 -5.50 13.26
C TYR A 12 -1.32 -4.02 13.64
N ASN A 13 -0.16 -3.38 13.74
CA ASN A 13 -0.06 -1.92 13.92
C ASN A 13 0.11 -1.24 12.55
N SER A 14 -0.99 -0.74 12.00
CA SER A 14 -1.02 -0.03 10.72
C SER A 14 -0.61 1.43 10.90
N THR A 15 0.09 2.00 9.92
CA THR A 15 0.21 3.44 9.77
C THR A 15 -1.17 4.08 9.70
N ARG A 16 -1.29 5.32 10.18
CA ARG A 16 -2.53 6.12 10.06
C ARG A 16 -2.90 6.46 8.61
N ILE A 17 -2.01 6.19 7.66
CA ILE A 17 -2.20 6.28 6.22
C ILE A 17 -2.16 4.87 5.64
N ILE A 18 -3.10 4.56 4.76
CA ILE A 18 -3.17 3.32 3.97
C ILE A 18 -3.05 3.73 2.50
N PHE A 19 -2.25 3.01 1.73
CA PHE A 19 -2.13 3.24 0.29
C PHE A 19 -3.17 2.40 -0.46
N GLY A 20 -4.02 3.03 -1.26
CA GLY A 20 -5.01 2.34 -2.09
C GLY A 20 -4.36 1.80 -3.36
N GLY A 21 -4.21 0.47 -3.44
CA GLY A 21 -3.56 -0.24 -4.53
C GLY A 21 -4.28 -0.14 -5.87
N TYR A 22 -5.56 0.27 -5.93
CA TYR A 22 -6.22 0.60 -7.20
C TYR A 22 -5.45 1.64 -8.03
N ALA A 23 -4.66 2.52 -7.38
CA ALA A 23 -3.77 3.45 -8.05
C ALA A 23 -2.70 2.76 -8.93
N LEU A 24 -2.42 1.48 -8.69
CA LEU A 24 -1.50 0.65 -9.47
C LEU A 24 -2.22 -0.26 -10.49
N SER A 25 -3.53 -0.13 -10.66
CA SER A 25 -4.34 -1.04 -11.49
C SER A 25 -3.89 -1.14 -12.95
N GLU A 26 -3.34 -0.07 -13.50
CA GLU A 26 -2.80 0.01 -14.87
C GLU A 26 -1.32 0.45 -14.89
N ALA A 27 -0.66 0.49 -13.73
CA ALA A 27 0.73 0.92 -13.65
C ALA A 27 1.66 -0.09 -14.34
N THR A 28 2.70 0.44 -14.97
CA THR A 28 3.88 -0.36 -15.37
C THR A 28 4.62 -0.87 -14.13
N GLN A 29 5.48 -1.88 -14.29
CA GLN A 29 6.25 -2.39 -13.15
C GLN A 29 7.19 -1.30 -12.60
N GLU A 30 7.82 -0.54 -13.50
CA GLU A 30 8.73 0.54 -13.13
C GLU A 30 8.01 1.66 -12.38
N GLU A 31 6.75 1.94 -12.69
CA GLU A 31 5.91 2.88 -11.92
C GLU A 31 5.58 2.35 -10.53
N ALA A 32 5.19 1.08 -10.44
CA ALA A 32 4.89 0.42 -9.17
C ALA A 32 6.12 0.42 -8.26
N ASP A 33 7.28 0.05 -8.77
CA ASP A 33 8.54 0.01 -8.02
C ASP A 33 8.87 1.39 -7.41
N ARG A 34 8.74 2.47 -8.19
CA ARG A 34 8.96 3.84 -7.70
C ARG A 34 7.96 4.25 -6.63
N VAL A 35 6.69 3.86 -6.79
CA VAL A 35 5.66 4.12 -5.78
C VAL A 35 5.99 3.36 -4.49
N LEU A 36 6.30 2.07 -4.58
CA LEU A 36 6.63 1.25 -3.42
C LEU A 36 7.88 1.76 -2.68
N GLU A 37 8.91 2.21 -3.42
CA GLU A 37 10.09 2.83 -2.82
C GLU A 37 9.73 4.10 -2.02
N LEU A 38 8.85 4.95 -2.57
CA LEU A 38 8.36 6.12 -1.87
C LEU A 38 7.54 5.74 -0.61
N LEU A 39 6.65 4.75 -0.70
CA LEU A 39 5.87 4.29 0.45
C LEU A 39 6.78 3.77 1.57
N LEU A 40 7.84 3.04 1.21
CA LEU A 40 8.85 2.55 2.14
C LEU A 40 9.65 3.68 2.79
N GLU A 41 10.04 4.71 2.03
CA GLU A 41 10.74 5.89 2.54
C GLU A 41 9.94 6.58 3.67
N TYR A 42 8.63 6.71 3.49
CA TYR A 42 7.75 7.31 4.51
C TYR A 42 7.27 6.32 5.59
N GLY A 43 7.62 5.03 5.45
CA GLY A 43 7.29 3.98 6.40
C GLY A 43 5.81 3.56 6.39
N ILE A 44 5.10 3.76 5.27
CA ILE A 44 3.74 3.27 5.07
C ILE A 44 3.80 1.74 5.01
N ASN A 45 2.96 1.09 5.82
CA ASN A 45 3.02 -0.36 6.00
C ASN A 45 1.69 -1.06 5.70
N HIS A 46 0.76 -0.38 5.04
CA HIS A 46 -0.53 -0.94 4.70
C HIS A 46 -0.91 -0.54 3.28
N ILE A 47 -1.10 -1.55 2.44
CA ILE A 47 -1.54 -1.44 1.05
C ILE A 47 -2.88 -2.19 0.94
N ASP A 48 -3.90 -1.51 0.42
CA ASP A 48 -5.24 -2.07 0.20
C ASP A 48 -5.39 -2.51 -1.26
N VAL A 49 -5.67 -3.77 -1.51
CA VAL A 49 -5.86 -4.34 -2.85
C VAL A 49 -7.09 -5.22 -2.90
N ALA A 50 -7.60 -5.44 -4.12
CA ALA A 50 -8.69 -6.36 -4.36
C ALA A 50 -8.52 -7.02 -5.74
N PRO A 51 -9.07 -8.25 -5.96
CA PRO A 51 -9.00 -8.93 -7.25
C PRO A 51 -9.60 -8.15 -8.43
N MET A 52 -10.45 -7.15 -8.15
CA MET A 52 -11.08 -6.30 -9.17
C MET A 52 -10.25 -5.05 -9.52
N TYR A 53 -9.12 -4.81 -8.85
CA TYR A 53 -8.28 -3.62 -9.03
C TYR A 53 -7.29 -3.77 -10.19
N GLY A 54 -7.75 -4.29 -11.34
CA GLY A 54 -6.90 -4.51 -12.50
C GLY A 54 -5.70 -5.39 -12.18
N ASP A 55 -4.50 -4.95 -12.51
CA ASP A 55 -3.26 -5.67 -12.21
C ASP A 55 -2.66 -5.32 -10.83
N ALA A 56 -3.33 -4.55 -9.97
CA ALA A 56 -2.75 -4.01 -8.73
C ALA A 56 -2.13 -5.06 -7.79
N GLU A 57 -2.68 -6.28 -7.70
CA GLU A 57 -2.09 -7.35 -6.85
C GLU A 57 -0.77 -7.92 -7.41
N LYS A 58 -0.48 -7.68 -8.69
CA LYS A 58 0.74 -8.14 -9.37
C LYS A 58 1.82 -7.06 -9.41
N ARG A 59 1.49 -5.82 -9.07
CA ARG A 59 2.38 -4.66 -9.14
C ARG A 59 3.01 -4.39 -7.78
#